data_AF-A0A958XYX8-F1
#
_entry.id   AF-A0A958XYX8-F1
#
_cell.length_a   1.000
_cell.length_b   1.000
_cell.length_c   1.000
_cell.angle_alpha   90.00
_cell.angle_beta   90.00
_cell.angle_gamma   90.00
#
_symmetry.space_group_name_H-M   'P 1'
#
loop_
_entity.id
_entity.type
_entity.pdbx_description
1 polymer ?
#
loop_
_entity_poly.entity_id
_entity_poly.type
_entity_poly.pdbx_seq_one_letter_code
_entity_poly.pdbx_strand_id
1 'polypeptide(L)'
;MSYAQQRFPRPEFESGYVQPAPELPAPRLLSLEYLDVLVLLLVLVLASWFIYEKRSRRGILWLSVFSLAYFGFYREGCICAVGSVQNVTLALFNPEYAIPFTALAFFLIPLAFTLFHGRTFCAAACPLGVAQDLLVARPVALSAGVSKALGVLPYLYLGLAVLFAATGTEFIICRYDPYVGFFRLDASFVMVVLGIGFLLLGLFIARPYCRFLCPYGVLLGWMSRFSKRHLSITPAECIDCKLCAKSCPFDAIEPPTGYQQVEMRESNTRRFLLYTLLLPVFILVGGFLGGKSHVFLSSAHPDVHLAELLINQPELKNDPGHIDVQTFLASGKTMEALVEDARAVRRAFYRGSTILGAFMGLVVGLMLLGQVAFRERKDFEPNKSHCFSCGRCMDYCPVGQERKTT
;
A
#
# COMPACT_ATOMS: atom_id res chain seq x y z
N MET A 1 9.46 35.67 -2.36
CA MET A 1 8.35 35.86 -3.32
C MET A 1 8.94 35.91 -4.71
N SER A 2 8.99 34.77 -5.40
CA SER A 2 9.40 34.70 -6.81
C SER A 2 8.16 34.95 -7.64
N TYR A 3 8.09 36.12 -8.28
CA TYR A 3 7.06 36.43 -9.27
C TYR A 3 7.28 35.50 -10.46
N ALA A 4 6.45 34.46 -10.59
CA ALA A 4 6.35 33.72 -11.82
C ALA A 4 5.79 34.68 -12.88
N GLN A 5 6.68 35.25 -13.68
CA GLN A 5 6.33 36.11 -14.81
C GLN A 5 5.40 35.30 -15.72
N GLN A 6 4.13 35.73 -15.82
CA GLN A 6 3.15 35.12 -16.72
C GLN A 6 3.70 35.22 -18.14
N ARG A 7 4.32 34.13 -18.61
CA ARG A 7 4.97 34.07 -19.93
C ARG A 7 3.96 34.13 -21.08
N PHE A 8 2.68 33.93 -20.75
CA PHE A 8 1.54 34.09 -21.64
C PHE A 8 0.53 35.03 -20.98
N PRO A 9 0.04 36.07 -21.69
CA PRO A 9 -1.08 36.86 -21.20
C PRO A 9 -2.27 35.92 -20.95
N ARG A 10 -3.06 36.21 -19.91
CA ARG A 10 -4.32 35.50 -19.67
C ARG A 10 -5.15 35.59 -20.97
N PRO A 11 -5.73 34.50 -21.50
CA PRO A 11 -6.50 34.58 -22.72
C PRO A 11 -7.61 35.61 -22.54
N GLU A 12 -7.55 36.71 -23.29
CA GLU A 12 -8.66 37.65 -23.39
C GLU A 12 -9.72 36.95 -24.24
N PHE A 13 -10.78 36.47 -23.58
CA PHE A 13 -11.89 35.73 -24.20
C PHE A 13 -12.69 36.57 -25.21
N GLU A 14 -12.38 37.86 -25.36
CA GLU A 14 -12.97 38.77 -26.35
C GLU A 14 -12.33 38.64 -27.77
N SER A 15 -11.20 37.94 -27.90
CA SER A 15 -10.37 37.93 -29.13
C SER A 15 -10.71 36.86 -30.18
N GLY A 16 -11.85 36.18 -30.09
CA GLY A 16 -12.19 35.10 -31.03
C GLY A 16 -11.26 33.88 -30.95
N TYR A 17 -10.50 33.76 -29.85
CA TYR A 17 -9.65 32.60 -29.58
C TYR A 17 -10.53 31.36 -29.35
N VAL A 18 -10.50 30.45 -30.33
CA VAL A 18 -11.09 29.13 -30.19
C VAL A 18 -10.11 28.28 -29.38
N GLN A 19 -10.50 27.88 -28.17
CA GLN A 19 -9.71 26.91 -27.42
C GLN A 19 -9.48 25.68 -28.29
N PRO A 20 -8.22 25.26 -28.54
CA PRO A 20 -7.99 23.98 -29.19
C PRO A 20 -8.69 22.93 -28.34
N ALA A 21 -9.49 22.08 -28.98
CA ALA A 21 -10.15 20.99 -28.28
C ALA A 21 -9.07 20.21 -27.51
N PRO A 22 -9.23 19.99 -26.20
CA PRO A 22 -8.22 19.27 -25.43
C PRO A 22 -7.97 17.93 -26.10
N GLU A 23 -6.75 17.73 -26.61
CA GLU A 23 -6.31 16.44 -27.12
C GLU A 23 -6.19 15.50 -25.92
N LEU A 24 -7.28 14.79 -25.64
CA LEU A 24 -7.25 13.68 -24.70
C LEU A 24 -6.38 12.60 -25.35
N PRO A 25 -5.27 12.16 -24.72
CA PRO A 25 -4.46 11.09 -25.27
C PRO A 25 -5.37 9.89 -25.52
N ALA A 26 -5.28 9.32 -26.73
CA ALA A 26 -6.17 8.24 -27.13
C ALA A 26 -6.09 7.10 -26.10
N PRO A 27 -7.23 6.61 -25.59
CA PRO A 27 -7.22 5.47 -24.69
C PRO A 27 -6.53 4.31 -25.40
N ARG A 28 -5.67 3.60 -24.66
CA ARG A 28 -4.93 2.46 -25.19
C ARG A 28 -5.94 1.46 -25.78
N LEU A 29 -5.58 0.83 -26.90
CA LEU A 29 -6.44 -0.19 -27.52
C LEU A 29 -6.86 -1.23 -26.47
N LEU A 30 -8.17 -1.48 -26.38
CA LEU A 30 -8.78 -2.39 -25.40
C LEU A 30 -8.10 -3.78 -25.38
N SER A 31 -7.65 -4.25 -26.55
CA SER A 31 -6.91 -5.51 -26.71
C SER A 31 -5.59 -5.54 -25.93
N LEU A 32 -4.88 -4.41 -25.86
CA LEU A 32 -3.65 -4.31 -25.09
C LEU A 32 -3.91 -4.37 -23.59
N GLU A 33 -5.01 -3.77 -23.10
CA GLU A 33 -5.35 -3.85 -21.68
C GLU A 33 -5.67 -5.29 -21.24
N TYR A 34 -6.39 -6.05 -22.07
CA TYR A 34 -6.60 -7.49 -21.82
C TYR A 34 -5.30 -8.29 -21.87
N LEU A 35 -4.39 -7.93 -22.78
CA LEU A 35 -3.07 -8.53 -22.85
C LEU A 35 -2.27 -8.27 -21.56
N ASP A 36 -2.36 -7.09 -20.96
CA ASP A 36 -1.69 -6.81 -19.68
C ASP A 36 -2.21 -7.67 -18.53
N VAL A 37 -3.53 -7.90 -18.48
CA VAL A 37 -4.13 -8.81 -17.49
C VAL A 37 -3.67 -10.25 -17.73
N LEU A 38 -3.58 -10.68 -18.99
CA LEU A 38 -3.05 -11.99 -19.35
C LEU A 38 -1.58 -12.14 -18.93
N VAL A 39 -0.74 -11.15 -19.21
CA VAL A 39 0.67 -11.13 -18.78
C VAL A 39 0.77 -11.20 -17.26
N LEU A 40 -0.07 -10.48 -16.52
CA LEU A 40 -0.10 -10.55 -15.05
C LEU A 40 -0.42 -11.97 -14.57
N LEU A 41 -1.43 -12.62 -15.15
CA LEU A 41 -1.79 -14.00 -14.82
C LEU A 41 -0.64 -14.97 -15.12
N LEU A 42 -0.01 -14.85 -16.29
CA LEU A 42 1.13 -15.68 -16.67
C LEU A 42 2.31 -15.51 -15.70
N VAL A 43 2.66 -14.28 -15.34
CA VAL A 43 3.72 -14.00 -14.37
C VAL A 43 3.39 -14.61 -13.00
N LEU A 44 2.15 -14.52 -12.53
CA LEU A 44 1.73 -15.09 -11.24
C LEU A 44 1.76 -16.63 -11.23
N VAL A 45 1.32 -17.25 -12.33
CA VAL A 45 1.39 -18.71 -12.50
C VAL A 45 2.84 -19.18 -12.54
N LEU A 46 3.69 -18.54 -13.35
CA LEU A 46 5.11 -18.87 -13.45
C LEU A 46 5.84 -18.62 -12.12
N ALA A 47 5.55 -17.52 -11.43
CA ALA A 47 6.13 -17.25 -10.11
C ALA A 47 5.74 -18.33 -9.10
N SER A 48 4.48 -18.74 -9.08
CA SER A 48 4.01 -19.82 -8.21
C SER A 48 4.70 -21.14 -8.55
N TRP A 49 4.82 -21.48 -9.84
CA TRP A 49 5.52 -22.67 -10.29
C TRP A 49 7.02 -22.67 -9.93
N PHE A 50 7.71 -21.53 -10.05
CA PHE A 50 9.11 -21.42 -9.63
C PHE A 50 9.31 -21.52 -8.12
N ILE A 51 8.31 -21.10 -7.33
CA ILE A 51 8.34 -21.17 -5.87
C ILE A 51 8.07 -22.60 -5.38
N TYR A 52 7.06 -23.28 -5.92
CA TYR A 52 6.61 -24.57 -5.40
C TYR A 52 7.33 -25.76 -6.06
N GLU A 53 7.28 -25.84 -7.39
CA GLU A 53 7.80 -26.99 -8.13
C GLU A 53 9.31 -26.89 -8.33
N LYS A 54 9.78 -25.83 -9.00
CA LYS A 54 11.20 -25.72 -9.37
C LYS A 54 12.10 -25.26 -8.23
N ARG A 55 11.54 -24.61 -7.20
CA ARG A 55 12.27 -24.04 -6.05
C ARG A 55 13.54 -23.29 -6.49
N SER A 56 13.36 -22.33 -7.41
CA SER A 56 14.46 -21.63 -8.08
C SER A 56 14.38 -20.13 -7.89
N ARG A 57 15.30 -19.56 -7.09
CA ARG A 57 15.44 -18.11 -6.92
C ARG A 57 15.83 -17.41 -8.22
N ARG A 58 16.65 -18.04 -9.06
CA ARG A 58 17.04 -17.49 -10.37
C ARG A 58 15.82 -17.27 -11.28
N GLY A 59 14.88 -18.23 -11.30
CA GLY A 59 13.64 -18.10 -12.06
C GLY A 59 12.77 -16.92 -11.59
N ILE A 60 12.62 -16.78 -10.26
CA ILE A 60 11.90 -15.65 -9.66
C ILE A 60 12.58 -14.32 -10.02
N LEU A 61 13.91 -14.25 -9.95
CA LEU A 61 14.67 -13.03 -10.27
C LEU A 61 14.50 -12.61 -11.73
N TRP A 62 14.54 -13.54 -12.68
CA TRP A 62 14.30 -13.21 -14.10
C TRP A 62 12.86 -12.73 -14.34
N LEU A 63 11.86 -13.35 -13.70
CA LEU A 63 10.49 -12.85 -13.75
C LEU A 63 10.35 -11.46 -13.11
N SER A 64 11.09 -11.19 -12.04
CA SER A 64 11.14 -9.87 -11.42
C SER A 64 11.67 -8.83 -12.41
N VAL A 65 12.81 -9.10 -13.07
CA VAL A 65 13.38 -8.21 -14.09
C VAL A 65 12.40 -7.97 -15.24
N PHE A 66 11.75 -9.03 -15.74
CA PHE A 66 10.70 -8.90 -16.75
C PHE A 66 9.55 -8.00 -16.26
N SER A 67 9.06 -8.21 -15.03
CA SER A 67 7.95 -7.43 -14.46
C SER A 67 8.32 -5.97 -14.26
N LEU A 68 9.58 -5.69 -13.91
CA LEU A 68 10.10 -4.32 -13.80
C LEU A 68 10.15 -3.63 -15.17
N ALA A 69 10.62 -4.33 -16.20
CA ALA A 69 10.66 -3.80 -17.56
C ALA A 69 9.23 -3.60 -18.13
N TYR A 70 8.35 -4.58 -17.94
CA TYR A 70 7.00 -4.59 -18.50
C TYR A 70 6.02 -3.71 -17.72
N PHE A 71 5.77 -4.02 -16.44
CA PHE A 71 4.80 -3.28 -15.62
C PHE A 71 5.36 -1.97 -15.07
N GLY A 72 6.68 -1.88 -14.88
CA GLY A 72 7.36 -0.65 -14.47
C GLY A 72 7.50 0.31 -15.65
N PHE A 73 8.46 0.08 -16.55
CA PHE A 73 8.82 1.04 -17.60
C PHE A 73 7.87 1.05 -18.80
N TYR A 74 7.52 -0.10 -19.39
CA TYR A 74 6.66 -0.14 -20.59
C TYR A 74 5.21 0.28 -20.33
N ARG A 75 4.69 -0.02 -19.13
CA ARG A 75 3.36 0.39 -18.66
C ARG A 75 3.39 1.63 -17.77
N GLU A 76 4.57 2.21 -17.56
CA GLU A 76 4.77 3.41 -16.74
C GLU A 76 4.12 3.32 -15.34
N GLY A 77 4.14 2.12 -14.74
CA GLY A 77 3.54 1.85 -13.44
C GLY A 77 2.00 1.78 -13.43
N CYS A 78 1.31 1.79 -14.57
CA CYS A 78 -0.15 1.73 -14.65
C CYS A 78 -0.66 0.46 -15.36
N ILE A 79 -1.67 -0.26 -14.87
CA ILE A 79 -2.50 -0.01 -13.70
C ILE A 79 -1.79 -0.56 -12.45
N CYS A 80 -1.58 0.30 -11.45
CA CYS A 80 -0.96 -0.10 -10.19
C CYS A 80 -1.99 -0.77 -9.28
N ALA A 81 -1.76 -2.04 -8.91
CA ALA A 81 -2.58 -2.77 -7.94
C ALA A 81 -2.63 -2.07 -6.55
N VAL A 82 -1.63 -1.23 -6.24
CA VAL A 82 -1.60 -0.44 -5.00
C VAL A 82 -2.57 0.73 -5.07
N GLY A 83 -2.54 1.50 -6.17
CA GLY A 83 -3.45 2.62 -6.39
C GLY A 83 -4.90 2.18 -6.63
N SER A 84 -5.13 0.98 -7.18
CA SER A 84 -6.47 0.45 -7.41
C SER A 84 -7.29 0.26 -6.12
N VAL A 85 -6.66 0.22 -4.94
CA VAL A 85 -7.37 0.25 -3.65
C VAL A 85 -8.30 1.47 -3.57
N GLN A 86 -7.83 2.64 -4.01
CA GLN A 86 -8.64 3.87 -3.99
C GLN A 86 -9.66 3.91 -5.12
N ASN A 87 -9.35 3.38 -6.31
CA ASN A 87 -10.32 3.24 -7.39
C ASN A 87 -11.50 2.34 -6.99
N VAL A 88 -11.22 1.19 -6.37
CA VAL A 88 -12.26 0.27 -5.87
C VAL A 88 -13.06 0.94 -4.75
N THR A 89 -12.39 1.66 -3.85
CA THR A 89 -13.10 2.40 -2.79
C THR A 89 -14.03 3.45 -3.38
N LEU A 90 -13.56 4.29 -4.32
CA LEU A 90 -14.40 5.30 -4.95
C LEU A 90 -15.61 4.66 -5.65
N ALA A 91 -15.42 3.55 -6.36
CA ALA A 91 -16.52 2.82 -7.02
C ALA A 91 -17.54 2.23 -6.04
N LEU A 92 -17.13 1.91 -4.80
CA LEU A 92 -18.03 1.40 -3.77
C LEU A 92 -18.86 2.50 -3.10
N PHE A 93 -18.32 3.73 -3.00
CA PHE A 93 -18.97 4.84 -2.30
C PHE A 93 -19.60 5.89 -3.23
N ASN A 94 -19.25 5.89 -4.52
CA ASN A 94 -19.83 6.76 -5.53
C ASN A 94 -20.48 5.92 -6.66
N PRO A 95 -21.82 5.89 -6.76
CA PRO A 95 -22.52 5.14 -7.79
C PRO A 95 -22.31 5.68 -9.21
N GLU A 96 -21.86 6.92 -9.36
CA GLU A 96 -21.58 7.53 -10.67
C GLU A 96 -20.23 7.09 -11.25
N TYR A 97 -19.33 6.55 -10.42
CA TYR A 97 -18.00 6.14 -10.84
C TYR A 97 -17.97 4.67 -11.28
N ALA A 98 -17.86 4.44 -12.60
CA ALA A 98 -17.64 3.11 -13.15
C ALA A 98 -16.15 2.76 -13.20
N ILE A 99 -15.74 1.74 -12.44
CA ILE A 99 -14.36 1.23 -12.48
C ILE A 99 -14.11 0.40 -13.75
N PRO A 100 -13.03 0.65 -14.51
CA PRO A 100 -12.70 -0.19 -15.66
C PRO A 100 -12.40 -1.62 -15.20
N PHE A 101 -12.88 -2.61 -15.97
CA PHE A 101 -12.71 -4.03 -15.66
C PHE A 101 -11.24 -4.42 -15.45
N THR A 102 -10.34 -3.82 -16.24
CA THR A 102 -8.90 -4.07 -16.16
C THR A 102 -8.32 -3.61 -14.82
N ALA A 103 -8.74 -2.45 -14.29
CA ALA A 103 -8.31 -2.00 -12.97
C ALA A 103 -8.82 -2.92 -11.84
N LEU A 104 -10.07 -3.38 -11.96
CA LEU A 104 -10.63 -4.34 -11.02
C LEU A 104 -9.88 -5.69 -11.08
N ALA A 105 -9.51 -6.15 -12.28
CA ALA A 105 -8.73 -7.38 -12.46
C ALA A 105 -7.33 -7.27 -11.83
N PHE A 106 -6.62 -6.15 -12.05
CA PHE A 106 -5.31 -5.88 -11.43
C PHE A 106 -5.37 -5.81 -9.88
N PHE A 107 -6.53 -5.46 -9.32
CA PHE A 107 -6.78 -5.50 -7.88
C PHE A 107 -7.13 -6.92 -7.37
N LEU A 108 -8.06 -7.62 -8.01
CA LEU A 108 -8.60 -8.89 -7.50
C LEU A 108 -7.69 -10.08 -7.77
N ILE A 109 -7.05 -10.14 -8.95
CA ILE A 109 -6.23 -11.30 -9.34
C ILE A 109 -5.10 -11.55 -8.34
N PRO A 110 -4.29 -10.55 -7.92
CA PRO A 110 -3.21 -10.83 -7.00
C PRO A 110 -3.72 -11.16 -5.57
N LEU A 111 -4.86 -10.61 -5.14
CA LEU A 111 -5.51 -11.01 -3.88
C LEU A 111 -5.94 -12.48 -3.91
N ALA A 112 -6.62 -12.90 -4.98
CA ALA A 112 -7.05 -14.29 -5.18
C ALA A 112 -5.83 -15.23 -5.22
N PHE A 113 -4.80 -14.90 -6.00
CA PHE A 113 -3.56 -15.68 -6.03
C PHE A 113 -2.91 -15.76 -4.65
N THR A 114 -2.92 -14.67 -3.88
CA THR A 114 -2.32 -14.63 -2.55
C THR A 114 -3.05 -15.50 -1.53
N LEU A 115 -4.39 -15.59 -1.65
CA LEU A 115 -5.22 -16.49 -0.86
C LEU A 115 -4.88 -17.97 -1.12
N PHE A 116 -4.38 -18.35 -2.29
CA PHE A 116 -4.05 -19.75 -2.58
C PHE A 116 -2.55 -20.07 -2.47
N HIS A 117 -1.69 -19.14 -2.87
CA HIS A 117 -0.25 -19.34 -3.12
C HIS A 117 0.65 -18.46 -2.25
N GLY A 118 0.11 -17.70 -1.29
CA GLY A 118 0.89 -16.72 -0.52
C GLY A 118 1.34 -15.53 -1.37
N ARG A 119 2.25 -14.69 -0.87
CA ARG A 119 2.55 -13.37 -1.47
C ARG A 119 3.43 -13.42 -2.74
N THR A 120 3.12 -14.29 -3.70
CA THR A 120 3.85 -14.46 -4.98
C THR A 120 3.83 -13.21 -5.85
N PHE A 121 2.75 -12.41 -5.78
CA PHE A 121 2.68 -11.11 -6.44
C PHE A 121 3.80 -10.17 -5.98
N CYS A 122 4.06 -10.10 -4.68
CA CYS A 122 5.16 -9.31 -4.14
C CYS A 122 6.52 -9.89 -4.52
N ALA A 123 6.63 -11.20 -4.70
CA ALA A 123 7.89 -11.86 -5.04
C ALA A 123 8.39 -11.45 -6.44
N ALA A 124 7.52 -11.49 -7.45
CA ALA A 124 7.92 -11.32 -8.85
C ALA A 124 7.13 -10.26 -9.64
N ALA A 125 5.82 -10.15 -9.47
CA ALA A 125 4.96 -9.36 -10.36
C ALA A 125 4.93 -7.85 -10.05
N CYS A 126 5.08 -7.46 -8.79
CA CYS A 126 4.98 -6.06 -8.37
C CYS A 126 6.26 -5.27 -8.72
N PRO A 127 6.22 -4.30 -9.66
CA PRO A 127 7.43 -3.57 -10.07
C PRO A 127 8.03 -2.73 -8.94
N LEU A 128 7.19 -2.15 -8.06
CA LEU A 128 7.66 -1.41 -6.87
C LEU A 128 8.46 -2.31 -5.93
N GLY A 129 7.98 -3.53 -5.70
CA GLY A 129 8.63 -4.50 -4.83
C GLY A 129 9.94 -5.02 -5.42
N VAL A 130 9.96 -5.26 -6.73
CA VAL A 130 11.15 -5.70 -7.45
C VAL A 130 12.24 -4.63 -7.46
N ALA A 131 11.89 -3.38 -7.76
CA ALA A 131 12.84 -2.27 -7.77
C ALA A 131 13.60 -2.18 -6.44
N GLN A 132 12.87 -2.32 -5.32
CA GLN A 132 13.49 -2.35 -3.99
C GLN A 132 14.27 -3.64 -3.70
N ASP A 133 13.83 -4.81 -4.20
CA ASP A 133 14.51 -6.10 -3.96
C ASP A 133 15.88 -6.19 -4.64
N LEU A 134 16.01 -5.58 -5.81
CA LEU A 134 17.24 -5.57 -6.61
C LEU A 134 18.31 -4.62 -6.06
N LEU A 135 17.91 -3.62 -5.26
CA LEU A 135 18.83 -2.63 -4.69
C LEU A 135 19.36 -3.00 -3.30
N VAL A 136 18.87 -4.08 -2.69
CA VAL A 136 19.33 -4.52 -1.37
C VAL A 136 20.80 -4.94 -1.45
N ALA A 137 21.68 -4.13 -0.84
CA ALA A 137 23.12 -4.39 -0.81
C ALA A 137 23.55 -5.01 0.53
N ARG A 138 23.25 -4.35 1.66
CA ARG A 138 23.64 -4.79 3.00
C ARG A 138 22.44 -4.77 3.93
N PRO A 139 21.62 -5.83 3.94
CA PRO A 139 20.41 -5.86 4.76
C PRO A 139 20.76 -5.82 6.25
N VAL A 140 20.22 -4.84 6.96
CA VAL A 140 20.31 -4.70 8.41
C VAL A 140 18.99 -5.18 9.02
N ALA A 141 19.09 -6.10 9.96
CA ALA A 141 17.94 -6.56 10.73
C ALA A 141 17.48 -5.44 11.67
N LEU A 142 16.19 -5.16 11.67
CA LEU A 142 15.59 -4.17 12.57
C LEU A 142 15.23 -4.83 13.90
N SER A 143 15.30 -4.07 14.99
CA SER A 143 14.82 -4.58 16.28
C SER A 143 13.33 -4.92 16.21
N ALA A 144 12.92 -5.94 16.97
CA ALA A 144 11.53 -6.40 16.96
C ALA A 144 10.54 -5.29 17.35
N GLY A 145 10.92 -4.39 18.27
CA GLY A 145 10.10 -3.25 18.69
C GLY A 145 9.88 -2.25 17.55
N VAL A 146 10.95 -1.86 16.85
CA VAL A 146 10.87 -0.91 15.73
C VAL A 146 10.06 -1.49 14.58
N SER A 147 10.30 -2.75 14.21
CA SER A 147 9.55 -3.42 13.14
C SER A 147 8.05 -3.50 13.45
N LYS A 148 7.68 -3.74 14.71
CA LYS A 148 6.27 -3.78 15.14
C LYS A 148 5.63 -2.39 15.13
N ALA A 149 6.32 -1.37 15.64
CA ALA A 149 5.82 0.01 15.67
C ALA A 149 5.59 0.54 14.24
N LEU A 150 6.58 0.40 13.36
CA LEU A 150 6.45 0.80 11.96
C LEU A 150 5.44 -0.07 11.19
N GLY A 151 5.20 -1.31 11.65
CA GLY A 151 4.19 -2.20 11.09
C GLY A 151 2.74 -1.71 11.24
N VAL A 152 2.48 -0.69 12.08
CA VAL A 152 1.16 -0.05 12.21
C VAL A 152 0.89 0.93 11.05
N LEU A 153 1.94 1.54 10.48
CA LEU A 153 1.82 2.57 9.45
C LEU A 153 1.09 2.12 8.18
N PRO A 154 1.32 0.90 7.63
CA PRO A 154 0.56 0.43 6.46
C PRO A 154 -0.96 0.38 6.70
N TYR A 155 -1.39 0.06 7.93
CA TYR A 155 -2.81 0.00 8.29
C TYR A 155 -3.42 1.40 8.38
N LEU A 156 -2.68 2.34 8.99
CA LEU A 156 -3.10 3.74 9.04
C LEU A 156 -3.20 4.33 7.63
N TYR A 157 -2.20 4.06 6.79
CA TYR A 157 -2.18 4.55 5.41
C TYR A 157 -3.29 3.94 4.56
N LEU A 158 -3.55 2.63 4.68
CA LEU A 158 -4.71 1.98 4.06
C LEU A 158 -6.02 2.65 4.49
N GLY A 159 -6.19 2.87 5.79
CA GLY A 159 -7.40 3.47 6.33
C GLY A 159 -7.62 4.92 5.90
N LEU A 160 -6.56 5.74 5.86
CA LEU A 160 -6.61 7.09 5.31
C LEU A 160 -6.90 7.10 3.80
N ALA A 161 -6.29 6.17 3.06
CA ALA A 161 -6.52 6.06 1.61
C ALA A 161 -7.97 5.70 1.29
N VAL A 162 -8.58 4.81 2.09
CA VAL A 162 -9.99 4.46 2.00
C VAL A 162 -10.87 5.65 2.40
N LEU A 163 -10.55 6.33 3.51
CA LEU A 163 -11.31 7.49 3.98
C LEU A 163 -11.38 8.58 2.91
N PHE A 164 -10.23 9.01 2.39
CA PHE A 164 -10.17 10.08 1.39
C PHE A 164 -10.76 9.70 0.04
N ALA A 165 -10.63 8.44 -0.38
CA ALA A 165 -11.28 7.96 -1.60
C ALA A 165 -12.80 7.88 -1.43
N ALA A 166 -13.29 7.44 -0.27
CA ALA A 166 -14.72 7.34 0.02
C ALA A 166 -15.40 8.71 0.14
N THR A 167 -14.67 9.74 0.59
CA THR A 167 -15.16 11.13 0.66
C THR A 167 -14.94 11.94 -0.62
N GLY A 168 -14.37 11.35 -1.68
CA GLY A 168 -14.08 12.04 -2.94
C GLY A 168 -12.99 13.12 -2.84
N THR A 169 -12.16 13.08 -1.79
CA THR A 169 -11.18 14.13 -1.49
C THR A 169 -9.98 14.06 -2.42
N GLU A 170 -9.19 12.99 -2.34
CA GLU A 170 -8.02 12.81 -3.19
C GLU A 170 -7.49 11.37 -3.15
N PHE A 171 -6.70 11.01 -4.15
CA PHE A 171 -6.00 9.73 -4.20
C PHE A 171 -4.58 9.84 -3.65
N ILE A 172 -4.44 9.89 -2.31
CA ILE A 172 -3.13 10.00 -1.62
C ILE A 172 -2.11 8.94 -2.06
N ILE A 173 -2.53 7.72 -2.39
CA ILE A 173 -1.60 6.68 -2.85
C ILE A 173 -0.96 7.10 -4.15
N CYS A 174 -1.76 7.57 -5.11
CA CYS A 174 -1.28 7.97 -6.43
C CYS A 174 -0.52 9.30 -6.38
N ARG A 175 -0.92 10.21 -5.48
CA ARG A 175 -0.28 11.53 -5.31
C ARG A 175 1.11 11.43 -4.67
N TYR A 176 1.32 10.47 -3.77
CA TYR A 176 2.59 10.29 -3.06
C TYR A 176 3.30 8.99 -3.45
N ASP A 177 2.94 8.34 -4.56
CA ASP A 177 3.62 7.13 -5.02
C ASP A 177 5.07 7.49 -5.42
N PRO A 178 6.08 7.01 -4.69
CA PRO A 178 7.47 7.37 -4.94
C PRO A 178 8.04 6.73 -6.21
N TYR A 179 7.37 5.73 -6.78
CA TYR A 179 7.89 4.91 -7.87
C TYR A 179 7.18 5.15 -9.20
N VAL A 180 5.92 5.59 -9.20
CA VAL A 180 5.22 5.94 -10.45
C VAL A 180 5.92 7.09 -11.17
N GLY A 181 6.34 8.12 -10.43
CA GLY A 181 7.12 9.22 -11.02
C GLY A 181 8.46 8.77 -11.60
N PHE A 182 9.12 7.78 -10.97
CA PHE A 182 10.35 7.19 -11.49
C PHE A 182 10.11 6.41 -12.80
N PHE A 183 9.02 5.65 -12.89
CA PHE A 183 8.71 4.89 -14.10
C PHE A 183 8.24 5.76 -15.28
N ARG A 184 7.60 6.90 -14.99
CA ARG A 184 7.13 7.87 -16.00
C ARG A 184 8.18 8.86 -16.45
N LEU A 185 9.29 8.98 -15.72
CA LEU A 185 10.26 10.08 -15.88
C LEU A 185 9.63 11.48 -15.76
N ASP A 186 8.41 11.55 -15.22
CA ASP A 186 7.64 12.77 -14.96
C ASP A 186 7.17 12.71 -13.51
N ALA A 187 7.94 13.35 -12.64
CA ALA A 187 7.77 13.28 -11.20
C ALA A 187 7.81 14.68 -10.59
N SER A 188 6.82 14.98 -9.76
CA SER A 188 6.88 16.17 -8.92
C SER A 188 8.09 16.10 -7.98
N PHE A 189 8.61 17.26 -7.56
CA PHE A 189 9.75 17.36 -6.66
C PHE A 189 9.58 16.47 -5.41
N VAL A 190 8.37 16.43 -4.83
CA VAL A 190 8.05 15.60 -3.67
C VAL A 190 8.17 14.12 -3.98
N MET A 191 7.65 13.65 -5.12
CA MET A 191 7.76 12.26 -5.53
C MET A 191 9.22 11.84 -5.74
N VAL A 192 10.05 12.71 -6.33
CA VAL A 192 11.48 12.43 -6.54
C VAL A 192 12.21 12.28 -5.21
N VAL A 193 12.00 13.22 -4.27
CA VAL A 193 12.64 13.18 -2.95
C VAL A 193 12.22 11.93 -2.18
N LEU A 194 10.93 11.59 -2.18
CA LEU A 194 10.43 10.37 -1.54
C LEU A 194 10.98 9.11 -2.22
N GLY A 195 11.02 9.08 -3.56
CA GLY A 195 11.60 8.00 -4.36
C GLY A 195 13.04 7.74 -3.98
N ILE A 196 13.90 8.74 -4.11
CA ILE A 196 15.32 8.65 -3.76
C ILE A 196 15.48 8.25 -2.29
N GLY A 197 14.70 8.85 -1.38
CA GLY A 197 14.72 8.50 0.04
C GLY A 197 14.44 7.02 0.31
N PHE A 198 13.40 6.46 -0.30
CA PHE A 198 13.07 5.03 -0.18
C PHE A 198 14.10 4.13 -0.87
N LEU A 199 14.68 4.55 -1.99
CA LEU A 199 15.75 3.80 -2.67
C LEU A 199 17.03 3.73 -1.83
N LEU A 200 17.46 4.86 -1.26
CA LEU A 200 18.61 4.92 -0.35
C LEU A 200 18.37 4.10 0.92
N LEU A 201 17.18 4.22 1.51
CA LEU A 201 16.79 3.39 2.65
C LEU A 201 16.75 1.90 2.29
N GLY A 202 16.35 1.59 1.06
CA GLY A 202 16.28 0.24 0.48
C GLY A 202 17.62 -0.49 0.39
N LEU A 203 18.74 0.24 0.40
CA LEU A 203 20.08 -0.34 0.41
C LEU A 203 20.37 -1.12 1.71
N PHE A 204 19.81 -0.64 2.82
CA PHE A 204 20.03 -1.17 4.17
C PHE A 204 18.81 -1.90 4.74
N ILE A 205 17.61 -1.34 4.54
CA ILE A 205 16.37 -1.94 5.00
C ILE A 205 15.72 -2.59 3.78
N ALA A 206 15.57 -3.91 3.77
CA ALA A 206 15.00 -4.56 2.60
C ALA A 206 13.52 -4.21 2.43
N ARG A 207 13.16 -3.67 1.26
CA ARG A 207 11.79 -3.29 0.84
C ARG A 207 11.05 -2.38 1.86
N PRO A 208 11.58 -1.18 2.16
CA PRO A 208 11.03 -0.31 3.19
C PRO A 208 9.59 0.13 2.86
N TYR A 209 9.29 0.44 1.60
CA TYR A 209 7.94 0.81 1.18
C TYR A 209 6.97 -0.38 1.34
N CYS A 210 7.34 -1.58 0.90
CA CYS A 210 6.46 -2.75 1.00
C CYS A 210 6.23 -3.20 2.46
N ARG A 211 7.18 -2.96 3.37
CA ARG A 211 7.06 -3.30 4.80
C ARG A 211 6.27 -2.25 5.59
N PHE A 212 6.49 -0.96 5.32
CA PHE A 212 6.06 0.10 6.23
C PHE A 212 5.12 1.14 5.63
N LEU A 213 4.86 1.12 4.32
CA LEU A 213 3.95 2.08 3.71
C LEU A 213 2.89 1.44 2.80
N CYS A 214 3.17 0.31 2.14
CA CYS A 214 2.29 -0.25 1.12
C CYS A 214 0.93 -0.71 1.70
N PRO A 215 -0.19 -0.04 1.34
CA PRO A 215 -1.51 -0.38 1.88
C PRO A 215 -2.04 -1.68 1.26
N TYR A 216 -1.73 -1.94 0.00
CA TYR A 216 -2.03 -3.23 -0.65
C TYR A 216 -1.28 -4.40 -0.01
N GLY A 217 -0.11 -4.13 0.60
CA GLY A 217 0.64 -5.10 1.38
C GLY A 217 -0.13 -5.63 2.59
N VAL A 218 -0.99 -4.80 3.20
CA VAL A 218 -1.88 -5.21 4.30
C VAL A 218 -2.91 -6.22 3.81
N LEU A 219 -3.60 -5.90 2.72
CA LEU A 219 -4.62 -6.78 2.12
C LEU A 219 -4.03 -8.13 1.72
N LEU A 220 -2.87 -8.12 1.04
CA LEU A 220 -2.15 -9.34 0.70
C LEU A 220 -1.67 -10.10 1.94
N GLY A 221 -1.25 -9.40 3.00
CA GLY A 221 -0.88 -10.02 4.27
C GLY A 221 -2.04 -10.76 4.93
N TRP A 222 -3.24 -10.17 4.92
CA TRP A 222 -4.47 -10.80 5.41
C TRP A 222 -4.83 -12.04 4.59
N MET A 223 -4.82 -11.94 3.26
CA MET A 223 -5.09 -13.09 2.38
C MET A 223 -4.05 -14.21 2.57
N SER A 224 -2.77 -13.85 2.69
CA SER A 224 -1.68 -14.81 2.84
C SER A 224 -1.74 -15.57 4.17
N ARG A 225 -2.29 -14.98 5.23
CA ARG A 225 -2.52 -15.68 6.51
C ARG A 225 -3.41 -16.92 6.35
N PHE A 226 -4.37 -16.86 5.43
CA PHE A 226 -5.29 -17.96 5.10
C PHE A 226 -4.80 -18.81 3.93
N SER A 227 -3.58 -18.57 3.42
CA SER A 227 -3.05 -19.33 2.29
C SER A 227 -2.88 -20.81 2.59
N LYS A 228 -3.42 -21.63 1.68
CA LYS A 228 -3.31 -23.09 1.72
C LYS A 228 -1.90 -23.54 1.35
N ARG A 229 -1.36 -23.01 0.25
CA ARG A 229 0.02 -23.25 -0.19
C ARG A 229 0.81 -21.98 0.07
N HIS A 230 1.79 -22.08 0.96
CA HIS A 230 2.74 -21.02 1.26
C HIS A 230 4.15 -21.54 1.04
N LEU A 231 5.10 -20.63 0.74
CA LEU A 231 6.51 -20.94 0.64
C LEU A 231 6.96 -21.79 1.85
N SER A 232 7.53 -22.96 1.59
CA SER A 232 8.24 -23.79 2.58
C SER A 232 9.75 -23.64 2.41
N ILE A 233 10.51 -23.65 3.51
CA ILE A 233 11.97 -23.48 3.48
C ILE A 233 12.68 -24.77 3.06
N THR A 234 12.37 -25.88 3.75
CA THR A 234 12.99 -27.18 3.51
C THR A 234 12.03 -28.11 2.76
N PRO A 235 12.51 -28.93 1.80
CA PRO A 235 11.71 -29.97 1.16
C PRO A 235 11.65 -31.30 1.94
N ALA A 236 12.44 -31.39 3.02
CA ALA A 236 12.53 -32.53 3.93
C ALA A 236 12.71 -32.01 5.38
N GLU A 237 12.97 -32.91 6.32
CA GLU A 237 13.08 -32.59 7.74
C GLU A 237 14.19 -31.55 8.04
N CYS A 238 13.91 -30.63 8.95
CA CYS A 238 14.81 -29.53 9.27
C CYS A 238 15.93 -29.99 10.21
N ILE A 239 17.18 -29.63 9.91
CA ILE A 239 18.35 -29.94 10.74
C ILE A 239 18.78 -28.80 11.69
N ASP A 240 17.90 -27.83 11.99
CA ASP A 240 18.17 -26.68 12.90
C ASP A 240 19.48 -25.90 12.62
N CYS A 241 19.90 -25.77 11.36
CA CYS A 241 21.15 -25.09 10.99
C CYS A 241 21.11 -23.55 11.06
N LYS A 242 19.92 -22.95 11.20
CA LYS A 242 19.66 -21.50 11.31
C LYS A 242 20.10 -20.63 10.12
N LEU A 243 20.59 -21.23 9.03
CA LEU A 243 21.04 -20.52 7.82
C LEU A 243 19.91 -19.74 7.15
N CYS A 244 18.72 -20.34 7.09
CA CYS A 244 17.54 -19.69 6.51
C CYS A 244 17.22 -18.39 7.24
N ALA A 245 17.16 -18.40 8.57
CA ALA A 245 16.89 -17.23 9.41
C ALA A 245 17.92 -16.11 9.20
N LYS A 246 19.22 -16.45 9.16
CA LYS A 246 20.30 -15.47 8.89
C LYS A 246 20.26 -14.89 7.47
N SER A 247 19.82 -15.69 6.49
CA SER A 247 19.76 -15.27 5.08
C SER A 247 18.55 -14.39 4.74
N CYS A 248 17.53 -14.35 5.60
CA CYS A 248 16.28 -13.65 5.32
C CYS A 248 16.47 -12.14 5.53
N PRO A 249 16.37 -11.32 4.47
CA PRO A 249 16.53 -9.87 4.62
C PRO A 249 15.29 -9.18 5.22
N PHE A 250 14.22 -9.94 5.47
CA PHE A 250 12.91 -9.43 5.90
C PHE A 250 12.55 -9.79 7.34
N ASP A 251 13.40 -10.53 8.05
CA ASP A 251 13.14 -11.02 9.42
C ASP A 251 11.82 -11.82 9.53
N ALA A 252 11.46 -12.53 8.45
CA ALA A 252 10.17 -13.19 8.32
C ALA A 252 10.18 -14.68 8.70
N ILE A 253 11.29 -15.20 9.23
CA ILE A 253 11.43 -16.61 9.59
C ILE A 253 11.34 -16.75 11.11
N GLU A 254 10.41 -17.59 11.56
CA GLU A 254 10.15 -17.86 12.97
C GLU A 254 10.90 -19.11 13.42
N PRO A 255 11.61 -19.07 14.58
CA PRO A 255 12.31 -20.23 15.11
C PRO A 255 11.37 -21.28 15.72
N PRO A 256 11.84 -22.53 15.85
CA PRO A 256 11.12 -23.58 16.56
C PRO A 256 10.95 -23.22 18.04
N THR A 257 9.85 -23.68 18.64
CA THR A 257 9.56 -23.45 20.06
C THR A 257 10.33 -24.43 20.93
N GLY A 258 11.32 -23.96 21.71
CA GLY A 258 12.08 -24.78 22.66
C GLY A 258 11.38 -25.00 24.02
N TYR A 259 11.83 -26.01 24.78
CA TYR A 259 11.22 -26.53 26.03
C TYR A 259 11.09 -25.54 27.22
N GLN A 260 11.70 -24.36 27.17
CA GLN A 260 11.78 -23.38 28.29
C GLN A 260 10.44 -22.70 28.68
N GLN A 261 9.27 -23.27 28.35
CA GLN A 261 8.01 -22.54 28.20
C GLN A 261 6.97 -22.67 29.32
N VAL A 262 7.13 -23.56 30.31
CA VAL A 262 6.03 -23.83 31.27
C VAL A 262 5.71 -22.61 32.16
N GLU A 263 6.72 -21.97 32.75
CA GLU A 263 6.52 -20.78 33.61
C GLU A 263 6.02 -19.55 32.82
N MET A 264 6.44 -19.40 31.56
CA MET A 264 5.97 -18.31 30.71
C MET A 264 4.50 -18.47 30.30
N ARG A 265 3.97 -19.70 30.23
CA ARG A 265 2.62 -20.01 29.72
C ARG A 265 1.47 -19.48 30.60
N GLU A 266 1.59 -19.55 31.93
CA GLU A 266 0.56 -19.00 32.85
C GLU A 266 0.51 -17.47 32.80
N SER A 267 1.68 -16.82 32.86
CA SER A 267 1.81 -15.35 32.73
C SER A 267 1.26 -14.87 31.38
N ASN A 268 1.50 -15.63 30.31
CA ASN A 268 0.99 -15.32 28.98
C ASN A 268 -0.52 -15.52 28.86
N THR A 269 -1.11 -16.51 29.53
CA THR A 269 -2.58 -16.68 29.52
C THR A 269 -3.27 -15.50 30.21
N ARG A 270 -2.74 -15.03 31.36
CA ARG A 270 -3.25 -13.84 32.05
C ARG A 270 -3.12 -12.58 31.19
N ARG A 271 -1.97 -12.39 30.52
CA ARG A 271 -1.76 -11.27 29.58
C ARG A 271 -2.68 -11.36 28.37
N PHE A 272 -2.92 -12.55 27.83
CA PHE A 272 -3.85 -12.78 26.73
C PHE A 272 -5.28 -12.40 27.11
N LEU A 273 -5.75 -12.84 28.29
CA LEU A 273 -7.07 -12.45 28.82
C LEU A 273 -7.17 -10.94 29.04
N LEU A 274 -6.14 -10.33 29.63
CA LEU A 274 -6.08 -8.88 29.85
C LEU A 274 -6.13 -8.10 28.54
N TYR A 275 -5.35 -8.48 27.53
CA TYR A 275 -5.39 -7.82 26.21
C TYR A 275 -6.72 -8.06 25.48
N THR A 276 -7.36 -9.21 25.68
CA THR A 276 -8.68 -9.49 25.13
C THR A 276 -9.73 -8.58 25.77
N LEU A 277 -9.66 -8.37 27.09
CA LEU A 277 -10.55 -7.46 27.82
C LEU A 277 -10.29 -5.98 27.47
N LEU A 278 -9.03 -5.61 27.21
CA LEU A 278 -8.67 -4.24 26.78
C LEU A 278 -8.97 -3.97 25.31
N LEU A 279 -9.19 -4.99 24.48
CA LEU A 279 -9.50 -4.83 23.06
C LEU A 279 -10.67 -3.86 22.80
N PRO A 280 -11.86 -3.98 23.43
CA PRO A 280 -12.94 -3.00 23.27
C PRO A 280 -12.52 -1.59 23.73
N VAL A 281 -11.69 -1.47 24.77
CA VAL A 281 -11.18 -0.17 25.24
C VAL A 281 -10.33 0.48 24.15
N PHE A 282 -9.42 -0.27 23.51
CA PHE A 282 -8.62 0.26 22.40
C PHE A 282 -9.49 0.72 21.22
N ILE A 283 -10.54 -0.04 20.88
CA ILE A 283 -11.48 0.32 19.81
C ILE A 283 -12.23 1.61 20.16
N LEU A 284 -12.76 1.73 21.38
CA LEU A 284 -13.50 2.92 21.82
C LEU A 284 -12.60 4.16 21.89
N VAL A 285 -11.42 4.04 22.49
CA VAL A 285 -10.43 5.14 22.56
C VAL A 285 -10.00 5.55 21.15
N GLY A 286 -9.70 4.58 20.29
CA GLY A 286 -9.36 4.83 18.89
C GLY A 286 -10.48 5.57 18.15
N GLY A 287 -11.73 5.12 18.29
CA GLY A 287 -12.89 5.74 17.65
C GLY A 287 -13.16 7.17 18.15
N PHE A 288 -12.98 7.41 19.46
CA PHE A 288 -13.10 8.75 20.04
C PHE A 288 -12.03 9.70 19.50
N LEU A 289 -10.76 9.28 19.52
CA LEU A 289 -9.64 10.08 18.98
C LEU A 289 -9.81 10.35 17.48
N GLY A 290 -10.22 9.33 16.72
CA GLY A 290 -10.55 9.46 15.30
C GLY A 290 -11.71 10.43 15.04
N GLY A 291 -12.76 10.38 15.86
CA GLY A 291 -13.86 11.35 15.77
C GLY A 291 -13.42 12.79 16.06
N LYS A 292 -12.40 13.01 16.90
CA LYS A 292 -11.86 14.34 17.18
C LYS A 292 -10.99 14.89 16.04
N SER A 293 -10.38 14.04 15.21
CA SER A 293 -9.52 14.48 14.10
C SER A 293 -10.27 14.90 12.83
N HIS A 294 -11.60 14.74 12.78
CA HIS A 294 -12.40 14.99 11.58
C HIS A 294 -12.23 16.39 10.99
N VAL A 295 -12.07 17.43 11.84
CA VAL A 295 -11.86 18.82 11.40
C VAL A 295 -10.60 18.93 10.56
N PHE A 296 -9.49 18.43 11.11
CA PHE A 296 -8.19 18.46 10.47
C PHE A 296 -8.14 17.60 9.21
N LEU A 297 -8.81 16.44 9.19
CA LEU A 297 -8.85 15.58 8.00
C LEU A 297 -9.76 16.16 6.91
N SER A 298 -10.86 16.80 7.29
CA SER A 298 -11.81 17.36 6.32
C SER A 298 -11.27 18.57 5.56
N SER A 299 -10.31 19.32 6.14
CA SER A 299 -9.70 20.47 5.47
C SER A 299 -8.83 20.09 4.28
N ALA A 300 -8.53 18.80 4.08
CA ALA A 300 -7.91 18.30 2.85
C ALA A 300 -8.89 18.30 1.66
N HIS A 301 -10.21 18.32 1.90
CA HIS A 301 -11.20 18.37 0.83
C HIS A 301 -11.27 19.76 0.21
N PRO A 302 -11.24 19.91 -1.14
CA PRO A 302 -11.24 21.20 -1.81
C PRO A 302 -12.39 22.13 -1.37
N ASP A 303 -13.63 21.62 -1.34
CA ASP A 303 -14.79 22.43 -0.93
C ASP A 303 -14.73 22.89 0.54
N VAL A 304 -14.22 22.05 1.43
CA VAL A 304 -14.08 22.40 2.86
C VAL A 304 -12.96 23.44 3.02
N HIS A 305 -11.83 23.24 2.34
CA HIS A 305 -10.73 24.17 2.33
C HIS A 305 -11.15 25.54 1.78
N LEU A 306 -11.86 25.56 0.65
CA LEU A 306 -12.36 26.77 0.02
C LEU A 306 -13.40 27.49 0.89
N ALA A 307 -14.32 26.74 1.51
CA ALA A 307 -15.30 27.32 2.44
C ALA A 307 -14.61 27.97 3.65
N GLU A 308 -13.65 27.29 4.28
CA GLU A 308 -12.89 27.84 5.41
C GLU A 308 -12.04 29.05 4.99
N LEU A 309 -11.42 29.02 3.81
CA LEU A 309 -10.64 30.12 3.25
C LEU A 309 -11.51 31.38 3.06
N LEU A 310 -12.68 31.24 2.44
CA LEU A 310 -13.59 32.37 2.16
C LEU A 310 -14.29 32.91 3.42
N ILE A 311 -14.48 32.08 4.45
CA ILE A 311 -15.01 32.52 5.75
C ILE A 311 -13.94 33.33 6.51
N ASN A 312 -12.69 32.86 6.53
CA ASN A 312 -11.61 33.49 7.28
C ASN A 312 -11.05 34.74 6.58
N GLN A 313 -11.07 34.75 5.24
CA GLN A 313 -10.49 35.80 4.41
C GLN A 313 -11.48 36.21 3.31
N PRO A 314 -12.54 36.97 3.65
CA PRO A 314 -13.57 37.37 2.69
C PRO A 314 -13.04 38.30 1.59
N GLU A 315 -11.91 38.98 1.83
CA GLU A 315 -11.25 39.88 0.88
C GLU A 315 -10.74 39.17 -0.38
N LEU A 316 -10.45 37.86 -0.29
CA LEU A 316 -9.98 37.03 -1.41
C LEU A 316 -10.96 36.95 -2.58
N LYS A 317 -12.25 37.24 -2.36
CA LYS A 317 -13.24 37.32 -3.45
C LYS A 317 -12.86 38.36 -4.49
N ASN A 318 -12.14 39.40 -4.07
CA ASN A 318 -11.72 40.50 -4.92
C ASN A 318 -10.30 40.32 -5.46
N ASP A 319 -9.59 39.24 -5.10
CA ASP A 319 -8.24 38.97 -5.56
C ASP A 319 -8.26 38.17 -6.88
N PRO A 320 -7.89 38.77 -8.03
CA PRO A 320 -7.82 38.08 -9.31
C PRO A 320 -6.63 37.11 -9.42
N GLY A 321 -5.78 37.01 -8.39
CA GLY A 321 -4.66 36.08 -8.28
C GLY A 321 -5.04 34.67 -7.79
N HIS A 322 -6.17 34.50 -7.10
CA HIS A 322 -6.58 33.21 -6.54
C HIS A 322 -7.54 32.44 -7.45
N ILE A 323 -6.98 31.49 -8.21
CA ILE A 323 -7.69 30.72 -9.25
C ILE A 323 -8.88 29.93 -8.70
N ASP A 324 -8.74 29.27 -7.55
CA ASP A 324 -9.80 28.44 -6.96
C ASP A 324 -11.03 29.27 -6.56
N VAL A 325 -10.78 30.47 -6.02
CA VAL A 325 -11.84 31.43 -5.63
C VAL A 325 -12.53 31.97 -6.88
N GLN A 326 -11.76 32.38 -7.90
CA GLN A 326 -12.32 32.87 -9.16
C GLN A 326 -13.12 31.79 -9.90
N THR A 327 -12.65 30.55 -9.88
CA THR A 327 -13.36 29.40 -10.47
C THR A 327 -14.68 29.16 -9.76
N PHE A 328 -14.69 29.24 -8.43
CA PHE A 328 -15.92 29.13 -7.64
C PHE A 328 -16.90 30.27 -7.94
N LEU A 329 -16.43 31.52 -7.98
CA LEU A 329 -17.27 32.67 -8.34
C LEU A 329 -17.85 32.54 -9.75
N ALA A 330 -17.05 32.07 -10.71
CA ALA A 330 -17.49 31.81 -12.08
C ALA A 330 -18.49 30.67 -12.20
N SER A 331 -18.47 29.70 -11.27
CA SER A 331 -19.43 28.58 -11.25
C SER A 331 -20.87 29.01 -10.94
N GLY A 332 -21.07 30.23 -10.42
CA GLY A 332 -22.38 30.74 -10.04
C GLY A 332 -22.99 30.11 -8.78
N LYS A 333 -22.27 29.20 -8.10
CA LYS A 333 -22.71 28.63 -6.82
C LYS A 333 -22.73 29.69 -5.73
N THR A 334 -23.78 29.68 -4.91
CA THR A 334 -23.87 30.59 -3.76
C THR A 334 -22.92 30.16 -2.64
N MET A 335 -22.47 31.11 -1.83
CA MET A 335 -21.66 30.83 -0.63
C MET A 335 -22.39 29.91 0.34
N GLU A 336 -23.71 30.03 0.45
CA GLU A 336 -24.53 29.19 1.32
C GLU A 336 -24.50 27.73 0.89
N ALA A 337 -24.62 27.47 -0.43
CA ALA A 337 -24.51 26.12 -0.99
C ALA A 337 -23.11 25.52 -0.73
N LEU A 338 -22.04 26.29 -0.92
CA LEU A 338 -20.67 25.83 -0.64
C LEU A 338 -20.47 25.45 0.83
N VAL A 339 -21.01 26.25 1.76
CA VAL A 339 -20.91 25.97 3.19
C VAL A 339 -21.76 24.74 3.56
N GLU A 340 -22.91 24.53 2.92
CA GLU A 340 -23.73 23.34 3.13
C GLU A 340 -23.03 22.07 2.62
N ASP A 341 -22.44 22.11 1.42
CA ASP A 341 -21.62 21.04 0.85
C ASP A 341 -20.44 20.72 1.77
N ALA A 342 -19.71 21.74 2.24
CA ALA A 342 -18.59 21.58 3.17
C ALA A 342 -19.03 20.95 4.51
N ARG A 343 -20.21 21.31 5.05
CA ARG A 343 -20.77 20.67 6.26
C ARG A 343 -21.16 19.22 6.01
N ALA A 344 -21.70 18.88 4.84
CA ALA A 344 -22.01 17.50 4.47
C ALA A 344 -20.74 16.64 4.42
N VAL A 345 -19.70 17.15 3.76
CA VAL A 345 -18.38 16.51 3.72
C VAL A 345 -17.80 16.35 5.12
N ARG A 346 -17.83 17.39 5.97
CA ARG A 346 -17.33 17.33 7.35
C ARG A 346 -18.07 16.30 8.22
N ARG A 347 -19.37 16.11 8.01
CA ARG A 347 -20.15 15.03 8.65
C ARG A 347 -19.75 13.64 8.14
N ALA A 348 -19.45 13.50 6.85
CA ALA A 348 -18.91 12.25 6.29
C ALA A 348 -17.53 11.93 6.90
N PHE A 349 -16.65 12.94 7.00
CA PHE A 349 -15.35 12.81 7.67
C PHE A 349 -15.49 12.43 9.14
N TYR A 350 -16.44 12.99 9.89
CA TYR A 350 -16.66 12.61 11.28
C TYR A 350 -16.96 11.11 11.42
N ARG A 351 -17.91 10.59 10.63
CA ARG A 351 -18.25 9.15 10.64
C ARG A 351 -17.05 8.30 10.19
N GLY A 352 -16.42 8.69 9.08
CA GLY A 352 -15.30 7.95 8.49
C GLY A 352 -14.06 7.93 9.39
N SER A 353 -13.71 9.05 10.02
CA SER A 353 -12.56 9.15 10.91
C SER A 353 -12.80 8.44 12.24
N THR A 354 -14.04 8.39 12.75
CA THR A 354 -14.41 7.53 13.88
C THR A 354 -14.25 6.05 13.55
N ILE A 355 -14.72 5.60 12.38
CA ILE A 355 -14.54 4.21 11.93
C ILE A 355 -13.05 3.88 11.76
N LEU A 356 -12.28 4.78 11.13
CA LEU A 356 -10.83 4.64 10.98
C LEU A 356 -10.14 4.52 12.34
N GLY A 357 -10.48 5.39 13.28
CA GLY A 357 -9.93 5.37 14.63
C GLY A 357 -10.24 4.05 15.36
N ALA A 358 -11.48 3.56 15.26
CA ALA A 358 -11.90 2.28 15.81
C ALA A 358 -11.13 1.10 15.18
N PHE A 359 -10.95 1.13 13.85
CA PHE A 359 -10.14 0.16 13.11
C PHE A 359 -8.68 0.16 13.57
N MET A 360 -8.07 1.34 13.76
CA MET A 360 -6.70 1.43 14.27
C MET A 360 -6.59 0.90 15.70
N GLY A 361 -7.58 1.17 16.56
CA GLY A 361 -7.67 0.58 17.90
C GLY A 361 -7.74 -0.95 17.85
N LEU A 362 -8.53 -1.51 16.93
CA LEU A 362 -8.59 -2.96 16.69
C LEU A 362 -7.24 -3.52 16.23
N VAL A 363 -6.57 -2.87 15.26
CA VAL A 363 -5.26 -3.30 14.75
C VAL A 363 -4.22 -3.34 15.87
N VAL A 364 -4.12 -2.28 16.66
CA VAL A 364 -3.18 -2.21 17.79
C VAL A 364 -3.48 -3.31 18.82
N GLY A 365 -4.76 -3.48 19.18
CA GLY A 365 -5.16 -4.53 20.12
C GLY A 365 -4.85 -5.95 19.61
N LEU A 366 -5.12 -6.24 18.33
CA LEU A 366 -4.77 -7.52 17.71
C LEU A 366 -3.26 -7.74 17.61
N MET A 367 -2.48 -6.68 17.33
CA MET A 367 -1.02 -6.75 17.33
C MET A 367 -0.47 -7.08 18.72
N LEU A 368 -1.02 -6.47 19.78
CA LEU A 368 -0.65 -6.78 21.17
C LEU A 368 -1.02 -8.22 21.55
N LEU A 369 -2.23 -8.67 21.20
CA LEU A 369 -2.66 -10.06 21.38
C LEU A 369 -1.73 -11.05 20.66
N GLY A 370 -1.32 -10.71 19.44
CA GLY A 370 -0.39 -11.52 18.65
C GLY A 370 0.99 -11.70 19.28
N GLN A 371 1.42 -10.82 20.20
CA GLN A 371 2.70 -10.98 20.91
C GLN A 371 2.65 -12.06 21.99
N VAL A 372 1.45 -12.37 22.47
CA VAL A 372 1.22 -13.31 23.58
C VAL A 372 0.61 -14.62 23.07
N ALA A 373 0.09 -14.63 21.85
CA ALA A 373 -0.41 -15.83 21.20
C ALA A 373 0.75 -16.76 20.83
N PHE A 374 0.90 -17.87 21.57
CA PHE A 374 1.87 -18.91 21.24
C PHE A 374 1.32 -19.86 20.19
N ARG A 375 2.18 -20.24 19.25
CA ARG A 375 1.98 -21.36 18.34
C ARG A 375 3.15 -22.28 18.48
N GLU A 376 2.86 -23.55 18.68
CA GLU A 376 3.87 -24.60 18.69
C GLU A 376 4.42 -24.77 17.28
N ARG A 377 5.75 -24.69 17.14
CA ARG A 377 6.47 -24.85 15.87
C ARG A 377 7.58 -25.86 16.08
N LYS A 378 7.60 -26.91 15.25
CA LYS A 378 8.63 -27.94 15.28
C LYS A 378 9.90 -27.50 14.53
N ASP A 379 9.72 -26.78 13.43
CA ASP A 379 10.80 -26.35 12.54
C ASP A 379 10.82 -24.83 12.35
N PHE A 380 11.84 -24.34 11.64
CA PHE A 380 11.84 -22.97 11.11
C PHE A 380 10.77 -22.81 10.05
N GLU A 381 9.84 -21.88 10.28
CA GLU A 381 8.73 -21.61 9.38
C GLU A 381 8.70 -20.13 8.97
N PRO A 382 8.40 -19.81 7.71
CA PRO A 382 8.18 -18.43 7.30
C PRO A 382 6.81 -17.95 7.81
N ASN A 383 6.79 -16.77 8.42
CA ASN A 383 5.55 -16.13 8.83
C ASN A 383 4.68 -15.82 7.60
N LYS A 384 3.50 -16.41 7.53
CA LYS A 384 2.60 -16.31 6.37
C LYS A 384 2.20 -14.88 5.99
N SER A 385 2.10 -13.95 6.94
CA SER A 385 1.74 -12.55 6.64
C SER A 385 2.95 -11.71 6.23
N HIS A 386 4.12 -11.92 6.84
CA HIS A 386 5.30 -11.09 6.62
C HIS A 386 6.23 -11.61 5.51
N CYS A 387 6.14 -12.89 5.16
CA CYS A 387 6.96 -13.47 4.10
C CYS A 387 6.50 -13.01 2.71
N PHE A 388 7.41 -12.44 1.91
CA PHE A 388 7.15 -12.03 0.53
C PHE A 388 7.35 -13.15 -0.50
N SER A 389 7.47 -14.41 -0.08
CA SER A 389 7.71 -15.58 -0.95
C SER A 389 8.85 -15.42 -1.97
N CYS A 390 9.91 -14.67 -1.62
CA CYS A 390 10.99 -14.34 -2.55
C CYS A 390 11.90 -15.54 -2.91
N GLY A 391 11.85 -16.63 -2.14
CA GLY A 391 12.65 -17.84 -2.37
C GLY A 391 14.13 -17.73 -2.00
N ARG A 392 14.64 -16.59 -1.49
CA ARG A 392 16.07 -16.42 -1.15
C ARG A 392 16.54 -17.43 -0.09
N CYS A 393 15.69 -17.78 0.86
CA CYS A 393 16.00 -18.78 1.90
C CYS A 393 16.16 -20.22 1.35
N MET A 394 15.66 -20.52 0.15
CA MET A 394 15.79 -21.85 -0.45
C MET A 394 17.24 -22.17 -0.84
N ASP A 395 17.97 -21.17 -1.36
CA ASP A 395 19.34 -21.36 -1.85
C ASP A 395 20.33 -21.63 -0.70
N TYR A 396 20.03 -21.13 0.50
CA TYR A 396 20.84 -21.33 1.71
C TYR A 396 20.46 -22.58 2.51
N CYS A 397 19.45 -23.34 2.08
CA CYS A 397 19.05 -24.57 2.75
C CYS A 397 19.91 -25.75 2.23
N PRO A 398 20.75 -26.38 3.08
CA PRO A 398 21.63 -27.47 2.64
C PRO A 398 20.83 -28.72 2.21
N VAL A 399 19.76 -29.04 2.94
CA VAL A 399 18.85 -30.17 2.65
C VAL A 399 18.16 -30.03 1.28
N GLY A 400 17.99 -28.79 0.80
CA GLY A 400 17.41 -28.53 -0.52
C GLY A 400 18.40 -28.72 -1.67
N GLN A 401 19.70 -28.69 -1.42
CA GLN A 401 20.74 -28.81 -2.43
C GLN A 401 21.02 -30.27 -2.80
N GLU A 402 21.00 -31.19 -1.83
CA GLU A 402 21.23 -32.63 -2.05
C GLU A 402 20.23 -33.27 -3.03
N ARG A 403 18.98 -32.78 -3.03
CA ARG A 403 17.90 -33.22 -3.94
C ARG A 403 18.01 -32.69 -5.37
N LYS A 404 18.87 -31.69 -5.64
CA LYS A 404 19.10 -31.15 -7.00
C LYS A 404 20.29 -31.82 -7.69
N THR A 405 21.15 -32.47 -6.92
CA THR A 405 22.35 -33.20 -7.37
C THR A 405 22.13 -34.70 -7.54
N THR A 406 20.98 -35.21 -7.08
CA THR A 406 20.45 -36.54 -7.39
C THR A 406 19.35 -36.40 -8.43
#